data_AF-A0A7E5WE77-F1
#
_entry.id   AF-A0A7E5WE77-F1
#
_cell.length_a   1.000
_cell.length_b   1.000
_cell.length_c   1.000
_cell.angle_alpha   90.00
_cell.angle_beta   90.00
_cell.angle_gamma   90.00
#
_symmetry.space_group_name_H-M   'P 1'
#
loop_
_entity.id
_entity.type
_entity.pdbx_description
1 polymer ?
#
loop_
_entity_poly.entity_id
_entity_poly.type
_entity_poly.pdbx_seq_one_letter_code
_entity_poly.pdbx_strand_id
1 'polypeptide(L)'
;MRRSWRGRYRNNWHRTRNNQNSGSDNQSLNNSSSSHRVSSTAGSSRAPANQLPIVLPISGNSIWKLYFPTEDQDSNPESLNHVKSFKTFIENNKNLFDLEKIDQTRSVPLDITNLTNDSDFVSSWPTFNTELFEYPDKTLRLLEYCLHETFKFESKIKIRILNHQPVIPLANLKVNYFGKLVTIKGTVIRVGSVGLICTSMAFECSSCHNLQAVVQPQGVFTAPNTCQSCNGGSKFEPLQSSPFTNTTDWQVAKIQEIQSQSLSGTIPRSVEIELQGDLVGTACPGDVLSVTGIVQVRGESKGGEDGKRAARLLQLYIEAVSIHSHRNLSNPTLSFTLKDYYAIQEIHASEDVFRLLVHSLCPTIFGHEAVKAGLILGLIGGTELENGPRSNPHVLVVGDPGLGKSQLLQAAAHAAPRGVYVCGASASAGGLTVALGREAGGDFALEAGALVLADKGVCCIDELDKMTSHHSSLLEAMEQRRVSVAKGGVVCSLAARATVLAAANPAHGSYNREWMRCCRNTY
;
A
#
# COMPACT_ATOMS: atom_id res chain seq x y z
N MET A 1 27.97 11.10 52.25
CA MET A 1 27.90 10.02 51.23
C MET A 1 27.18 10.53 49.98
N ARG A 2 27.94 11.03 49.00
CA ARG A 2 27.54 11.23 47.60
C ARG A 2 28.83 11.09 46.78
N ARG A 3 28.87 10.19 45.80
CA ARG A 3 30.00 10.06 44.86
C ARG A 3 29.49 10.26 43.43
N SER A 4 29.96 11.34 42.82
CA SER A 4 29.95 11.57 41.37
C SER A 4 31.13 10.83 40.74
N TRP A 5 30.95 10.26 39.55
CA TRP A 5 32.04 9.76 38.72
C TRP A 5 32.04 10.49 37.36
N ARG A 6 33.19 11.12 37.04
CA ARG A 6 33.58 11.62 35.71
C ARG A 6 34.94 11.01 35.34
N GLY A 7 35.15 10.80 34.03
CA GLY A 7 36.45 10.52 33.37
C GLY A 7 36.63 9.05 32.99
N ARG A 8 37.16 8.65 31.82
CA ARG A 8 38.12 9.30 30.92
C ARG A 8 37.98 8.74 29.49
N TYR A 9 38.10 9.61 28.48
CA TYR A 9 38.50 9.23 27.12
C TYR A 9 40.03 9.27 27.03
N ARG A 10 40.64 8.24 26.41
CA ARG A 10 42.08 8.17 26.13
C ARG A 10 42.27 8.05 24.62
N ASN A 11 42.86 9.08 24.02
CA ASN A 11 43.44 9.05 22.67
C ASN A 11 44.81 8.37 22.74
N ASN A 12 45.14 7.56 21.73
CA ASN A 12 46.49 7.04 21.54
C ASN A 12 47.03 7.52 20.19
N TRP A 13 48.12 8.29 20.26
CA TRP A 13 48.92 8.76 19.13
C TRP A 13 50.07 7.77 18.91
N HIS A 14 50.33 7.36 17.67
CA HIS A 14 51.66 6.93 17.25
C HIS A 14 52.13 7.78 16.07
N ARG A 15 53.23 8.50 16.33
CA ARG A 15 54.08 9.20 15.36
C ARG A 15 55.00 8.20 14.68
N THR A 16 55.27 8.40 13.40
CA THR A 16 56.60 8.21 12.81
C THR A 16 56.85 9.30 11.77
N ARG A 17 58.11 9.72 11.68
CA ARG A 17 58.59 11.04 11.24
C ARG A 17 59.23 10.94 9.84
N ASN A 18 59.00 11.98 9.04
CA ASN A 18 59.75 12.55 7.91
C ASN A 18 60.88 11.76 7.21
N ASN A 19 60.85 11.81 5.88
CA ASN A 19 61.99 12.32 5.13
C ASN A 19 61.51 13.14 3.91
N GLN A 20 62.08 14.34 3.73
CA GLN A 20 61.88 15.22 2.58
C GLN A 20 62.93 14.88 1.51
N ASN A 21 62.58 14.93 0.22
CA ASN A 21 63.46 15.51 -0.79
C ASN A 21 62.71 15.95 -2.04
N SER A 22 63.24 17.03 -2.60
CA SER A 22 62.81 17.92 -3.69
C SER A 22 62.82 17.33 -5.12
N GLY A 23 62.06 17.93 -6.03
CA GLY A 23 62.29 17.85 -7.48
C GLY A 23 61.11 18.37 -8.32
N SER A 24 61.39 19.31 -9.22
CA SER A 24 60.46 20.08 -10.05
C SER A 24 60.25 19.52 -11.47
N ASP A 25 59.19 20.05 -12.12
CA ASP A 25 58.96 20.27 -13.55
C ASP A 25 58.52 19.16 -14.53
N ASN A 26 57.36 19.47 -15.15
CA ASN A 26 56.94 19.30 -16.56
C ASN A 26 57.23 18.00 -17.32
N GLN A 27 56.17 17.35 -17.82
CA GLN A 27 55.95 17.17 -19.28
C GLN A 27 54.59 16.52 -19.60
N SER A 28 53.95 17.07 -20.63
CA SER A 28 52.88 16.49 -21.44
C SER A 28 53.36 15.29 -22.27
N LEU A 29 52.49 14.29 -22.50
CA LEU A 29 52.15 13.73 -23.83
C LEU A 29 51.29 12.44 -23.72
N ASN A 30 50.43 12.28 -24.73
CA ASN A 30 49.51 11.18 -25.01
C ASN A 30 50.16 9.78 -25.01
N ASN A 31 49.42 8.74 -24.57
CA ASN A 31 48.93 7.68 -25.48
C ASN A 31 48.06 6.61 -24.81
N SER A 32 47.03 6.24 -25.57
CA SER A 32 46.23 5.01 -25.70
C SER A 32 46.49 3.72 -24.90
N SER A 33 45.37 3.02 -24.66
CA SER A 33 45.17 1.59 -24.29
C SER A 33 45.53 1.24 -22.84
N SER A 34 44.77 0.47 -22.05
CA SER A 34 43.88 -0.66 -22.33
C SER A 34 43.08 -1.03 -21.06
N SER A 35 41.87 -1.56 -21.26
CA SER A 35 41.15 -2.48 -20.37
C SER A 35 40.90 -2.07 -18.90
N HIS A 36 39.71 -1.52 -18.62
CA HIS A 36 39.09 -1.65 -17.30
C HIS A 36 37.98 -2.70 -17.35
N ARG A 37 38.26 -3.85 -16.71
CA ARG A 37 37.27 -4.84 -16.29
C ARG A 37 36.30 -4.15 -15.32
N VAL A 38 35.05 -4.01 -15.73
CA VAL A 38 33.95 -3.71 -14.82
C VAL A 38 33.62 -5.01 -14.08
N SER A 39 34.08 -5.13 -12.83
CA SER A 39 33.65 -6.20 -11.93
C SER A 39 32.25 -5.86 -11.43
N SER A 40 31.23 -6.39 -12.11
CA SER A 40 29.83 -6.34 -11.68
C SER A 40 29.61 -7.31 -10.51
N THR A 41 29.86 -6.87 -9.28
CA THR A 41 29.34 -7.55 -8.08
C THR A 41 27.92 -7.08 -7.82
N ALA A 42 26.97 -7.61 -8.59
CA ALA A 42 25.55 -7.52 -8.25
C ALA A 42 25.26 -8.57 -7.16
N GLY A 43 24.92 -8.10 -5.96
CA GLY A 43 24.52 -8.95 -4.84
C GLY A 43 23.23 -9.68 -5.17
N SER A 44 23.34 -10.99 -5.40
CA SER A 44 22.22 -11.90 -5.64
C SER A 44 21.38 -12.06 -4.37
N SER A 45 20.17 -11.51 -4.38
CA SER A 45 19.06 -12.01 -3.57
C SER A 45 18.73 -13.42 -4.10
N ARG A 46 19.30 -14.47 -3.50
CA ARG A 46 18.99 -15.85 -3.88
C ARG A 46 17.55 -16.20 -3.51
N ALA A 47 16.81 -16.76 -4.47
CA ALA A 47 15.52 -17.43 -4.29
C ALA A 47 15.58 -18.50 -3.17
N PRO A 48 14.43 -18.95 -2.61
CA PRO A 48 14.42 -20.08 -1.69
C PRO A 48 15.18 -21.28 -2.27
N ALA A 49 16.12 -21.78 -1.50
CA ALA A 49 17.33 -22.47 -1.95
C ALA A 49 17.16 -23.88 -2.57
N ASN A 50 15.96 -24.32 -2.98
CA ASN A 50 15.72 -25.71 -3.38
C ASN A 50 14.87 -25.94 -4.64
N GLN A 51 14.50 -24.91 -5.41
CA GLN A 51 13.74 -25.11 -6.66
C GLN A 51 14.64 -24.95 -7.88
N LEU A 52 14.64 -25.96 -8.76
CA LEU A 52 15.32 -25.87 -10.06
C LEU A 52 14.65 -24.76 -10.90
N PRO A 53 15.44 -24.01 -11.69
CA PRO A 53 14.89 -23.01 -12.61
C PRO A 53 13.87 -23.66 -13.55
N ILE A 54 12.65 -23.13 -13.57
CA ILE A 54 11.59 -23.62 -14.47
C ILE A 54 11.90 -23.09 -15.86
N VAL A 55 12.39 -23.97 -16.73
CA VAL A 55 12.65 -23.65 -18.13
C VAL A 55 11.36 -23.76 -18.93
N LEU A 56 10.97 -22.70 -19.63
CA LEU A 56 9.83 -22.67 -20.52
C LEU A 56 10.20 -23.30 -21.88
N PRO A 57 9.39 -24.22 -22.42
CA PRO A 57 9.62 -24.75 -23.75
C PRO A 57 9.43 -23.65 -24.79
N ILE A 58 10.40 -23.49 -25.69
CA ILE A 58 10.34 -22.55 -26.82
C ILE A 58 9.52 -23.11 -27.98
N SER A 59 9.19 -24.41 -27.96
CA SER A 59 8.40 -25.09 -28.98
C SER A 59 7.33 -26.00 -28.33
N GLY A 60 6.06 -25.74 -28.66
CA GLY A 60 4.89 -26.49 -28.18
C GLY A 60 3.78 -25.57 -27.67
N ASN A 61 2.80 -25.27 -28.52
CA ASN A 61 1.66 -24.40 -28.21
C ASN A 61 0.55 -25.16 -27.44
N SER A 62 0.86 -25.74 -26.28
CA SER A 62 -0.21 -26.23 -25.39
C SER A 62 -0.60 -25.14 -24.40
N ILE A 63 -1.87 -24.72 -24.44
CA ILE A 63 -2.44 -23.72 -23.54
C ILE A 63 -2.20 -24.13 -22.08
N TRP A 64 -2.25 -25.44 -21.80
CA TRP A 64 -1.94 -26.00 -20.47
C TRP A 64 -0.56 -25.58 -19.95
N LYS A 65 0.50 -25.65 -20.78
CA LYS A 65 1.87 -25.32 -20.36
C LYS A 65 2.07 -23.82 -20.08
N LEU A 66 1.17 -22.93 -20.53
CA LEU A 66 1.18 -21.50 -20.17
C LEU A 66 0.82 -21.26 -18.70
N TYR A 67 -0.03 -22.12 -18.13
CA TYR A 67 -0.48 -22.03 -16.74
C TYR A 67 0.27 -23.01 -15.83
N PHE A 68 0.59 -24.20 -16.34
CA PHE A 68 1.29 -25.26 -15.64
C PHE A 68 2.56 -25.69 -16.38
N PRO A 69 3.66 -24.92 -16.29
CA PRO A 69 4.90 -25.25 -17.00
C PRO A 69 5.50 -26.60 -16.59
N THR A 70 5.34 -26.96 -15.31
CA THR A 70 5.96 -28.15 -14.69
C THR A 70 5.06 -29.38 -14.67
N GLU A 71 3.77 -29.25 -14.94
CA GLU A 71 2.81 -30.36 -14.86
C GLU A 71 2.32 -30.76 -16.25
N ASP A 72 2.04 -32.05 -16.42
CA ASP A 72 1.39 -32.57 -17.63
C ASP A 72 -0.12 -32.68 -17.37
N GLN A 73 -0.93 -32.41 -18.39
CA GLN A 73 -2.38 -32.31 -18.28
C GLN A 73 -3.04 -33.60 -17.77
N ASP A 74 -2.47 -34.75 -18.10
CA ASP A 74 -3.00 -36.07 -17.72
C ASP A 74 -2.58 -36.52 -16.31
N SER A 75 -1.74 -35.74 -15.62
CA SER A 75 -1.14 -36.17 -14.36
C SER A 75 -2.10 -36.15 -13.16
N ASN A 76 -3.24 -35.45 -13.23
CA ASN A 76 -4.15 -35.32 -12.10
C ASN A 76 -5.66 -35.32 -12.50
N PRO A 77 -6.38 -36.45 -12.30
CA PRO A 77 -7.79 -36.58 -12.69
C PRO A 77 -8.74 -35.66 -11.91
N GLU A 78 -8.40 -35.27 -10.68
CA GLU A 78 -9.20 -34.33 -9.87
C GLU A 78 -9.20 -32.93 -10.50
N SER A 79 -8.04 -32.49 -11.00
CA SER A 79 -7.91 -31.19 -11.67
C SER A 79 -8.73 -31.13 -12.96
N LEU A 80 -8.85 -32.25 -13.69
CA LEU A 80 -9.71 -32.36 -14.87
C LEU A 80 -11.20 -32.29 -14.52
N ASN A 81 -11.61 -32.84 -13.38
CA ASN A 81 -12.99 -32.71 -12.91
C ASN A 81 -13.31 -31.27 -12.51
N HIS A 82 -12.42 -30.60 -11.78
CA HIS A 82 -12.60 -29.18 -11.41
C HIS A 82 -12.69 -28.28 -12.66
N VAL A 83 -11.86 -28.56 -13.68
CA VAL A 83 -11.92 -27.87 -14.97
C VAL A 83 -13.29 -28.05 -15.65
N LYS A 84 -13.83 -29.28 -15.67
CA LYS A 84 -15.16 -29.54 -16.24
C LYS A 84 -16.25 -28.79 -15.47
N SER A 85 -16.23 -28.85 -14.15
CA SER A 85 -17.18 -28.16 -13.27
C SER A 85 -17.23 -26.66 -13.55
N PHE A 86 -16.06 -26.01 -13.62
CA PHE A 86 -16.00 -24.57 -13.85
C PHE A 86 -16.35 -24.19 -15.30
N LYS A 87 -16.03 -25.04 -16.30
CA LYS A 87 -16.50 -24.83 -17.68
C LYS A 87 -18.03 -24.83 -17.78
N THR A 88 -18.70 -25.78 -17.13
CA THR A 88 -20.17 -25.81 -17.08
C THR A 88 -20.73 -24.54 -16.46
N PHE A 89 -20.12 -24.04 -15.38
CA PHE A 89 -20.50 -22.77 -14.77
C PHE A 89 -20.35 -21.59 -15.73
N ILE A 90 -19.23 -21.50 -16.46
CA ILE A 90 -18.99 -20.43 -17.45
C ILE A 90 -20.05 -20.49 -18.56
N GLU A 91 -20.38 -21.69 -19.04
CA GLU A 91 -21.37 -21.87 -20.10
C GLU A 91 -22.77 -21.47 -19.69
N ASN A 92 -23.17 -21.76 -18.45
CA ASN A 92 -24.46 -21.38 -17.89
C ASN A 92 -24.54 -19.86 -17.61
N ASN A 93 -23.40 -19.24 -17.27
CA ASN A 93 -23.34 -17.86 -16.80
C ASN A 93 -22.53 -16.92 -17.73
N LYS A 94 -22.60 -17.14 -19.05
CA LYS A 94 -21.87 -16.31 -20.05
C LYS A 94 -22.14 -14.81 -19.91
N ASN A 95 -23.34 -14.44 -19.48
CA ASN A 95 -23.75 -13.04 -19.32
C ASN A 95 -22.97 -12.29 -18.23
N LEU A 96 -22.29 -12.99 -17.32
CA LEU A 96 -21.46 -12.38 -16.27
C LEU A 96 -20.11 -11.88 -16.80
N PHE A 97 -19.69 -12.32 -17.99
CA PHE A 97 -18.38 -12.04 -18.55
C PHE A 97 -18.47 -11.04 -19.70
N ASP A 98 -18.03 -9.82 -19.45
CA ASP A 98 -17.91 -8.77 -20.47
C ASP A 98 -16.64 -8.98 -21.30
N LEU A 99 -16.79 -9.64 -22.44
CA LEU A 99 -15.67 -10.06 -23.30
C LEU A 99 -14.88 -8.88 -23.87
N GLU A 100 -15.54 -7.75 -24.19
CA GLU A 100 -14.87 -6.56 -24.71
C GLU A 100 -13.95 -5.95 -23.66
N LYS A 101 -14.44 -5.86 -22.42
CA LYS A 101 -13.64 -5.37 -21.29
C LYS A 101 -12.49 -6.31 -20.96
N ILE A 102 -12.73 -7.62 -20.98
CA ILE A 102 -11.71 -8.63 -20.68
C ILE A 102 -10.58 -8.60 -21.70
N ASP A 103 -10.87 -8.42 -22.98
CA ASP A 103 -9.84 -8.35 -24.02
C ASP A 103 -8.93 -7.12 -23.85
N GLN A 104 -9.51 -5.99 -23.42
CA GLN A 104 -8.77 -4.77 -23.11
C GLN A 104 -7.91 -4.89 -21.84
N THR A 105 -8.47 -5.39 -20.73
CA THR A 105 -7.78 -5.43 -19.44
C THR A 105 -6.91 -6.67 -19.25
N ARG A 106 -7.13 -7.71 -20.07
CA ARG A 106 -6.58 -9.07 -19.89
C ARG A 106 -6.86 -9.64 -18.51
N SER A 107 -7.92 -9.18 -17.88
CA SER A 107 -8.30 -9.55 -16.52
C SER A 107 -9.80 -9.77 -16.38
N VAL A 108 -10.17 -10.84 -15.67
CA VAL A 108 -11.57 -11.26 -15.52
C VAL A 108 -12.01 -11.08 -14.07
N PRO A 109 -12.98 -10.19 -13.79
CA PRO A 109 -13.58 -10.10 -12.47
C PRO A 109 -14.42 -11.35 -12.20
N LEU A 110 -14.16 -12.03 -11.08
CA LEU A 110 -14.88 -13.23 -10.67
C LEU A 110 -15.42 -13.05 -9.26
N ASP A 111 -16.74 -12.91 -9.16
CA ASP A 111 -17.43 -12.78 -7.88
C ASP A 111 -17.61 -14.15 -7.22
N ILE A 112 -16.99 -14.36 -6.06
CA ILE A 112 -17.09 -15.62 -5.32
C ILE A 112 -18.50 -15.86 -4.82
N THR A 113 -19.29 -14.81 -4.54
CA THR A 113 -20.66 -14.98 -4.05
C THR A 113 -21.55 -15.63 -5.11
N ASN A 114 -21.37 -15.26 -6.38
CA ASN A 114 -22.09 -15.87 -7.50
C ASN A 114 -21.74 -17.35 -7.66
N LEU A 115 -20.46 -17.71 -7.46
CA LEU A 115 -20.03 -19.11 -7.49
C LEU A 115 -20.61 -19.93 -6.33
N THR A 116 -20.63 -19.36 -5.12
CA THR A 116 -21.17 -20.06 -3.95
C THR A 116 -22.69 -20.17 -3.95
N ASN A 117 -23.38 -19.31 -4.69
CA ASN A 117 -24.85 -19.36 -4.84
C ASN A 117 -25.30 -20.37 -5.89
N ASP A 118 -24.41 -20.80 -6.79
CA ASP A 118 -24.70 -21.80 -7.81
C ASP A 118 -24.63 -23.22 -7.20
N SER A 119 -25.79 -23.85 -7.06
CA SER A 119 -25.91 -25.20 -6.48
C SER A 119 -25.18 -26.27 -7.30
N ASP A 120 -25.16 -26.12 -8.62
CA ASP A 120 -24.53 -27.09 -9.52
C ASP A 120 -23.01 -27.02 -9.37
N PHE A 121 -22.47 -25.80 -9.32
CA PHE A 121 -21.04 -25.59 -9.07
C PHE A 121 -20.63 -26.13 -7.70
N VAL A 122 -21.33 -25.77 -6.62
CA VAL A 122 -21.00 -26.20 -5.26
C VAL A 122 -21.11 -27.73 -5.10
N SER A 123 -22.09 -28.37 -5.73
CA SER A 123 -22.22 -29.83 -5.69
C SER A 123 -21.08 -30.54 -6.45
N SER A 124 -20.61 -29.94 -7.53
CA SER A 124 -19.55 -30.50 -8.38
C SER A 124 -18.13 -30.23 -7.84
N TRP A 125 -17.93 -29.15 -7.06
CA TRP A 125 -16.67 -28.79 -6.43
C TRP A 125 -16.87 -28.28 -4.99
N PRO A 126 -17.18 -29.17 -4.03
CA PRO A 126 -17.51 -28.77 -2.66
C PRO A 126 -16.31 -28.21 -1.89
N THR A 127 -15.09 -28.61 -2.23
CA THR A 127 -13.83 -28.18 -1.60
C THR A 127 -13.27 -26.88 -2.18
N PHE A 128 -13.97 -26.22 -3.10
CA PHE A 128 -13.50 -25.03 -3.80
C PHE A 128 -12.99 -23.93 -2.84
N ASN A 129 -13.78 -23.53 -1.85
CA ASN A 129 -13.39 -22.47 -0.93
C ASN A 129 -12.15 -22.83 -0.09
N THR A 130 -12.03 -24.10 0.30
CA THR A 130 -10.86 -24.57 1.05
C THR A 130 -9.61 -24.63 0.17
N GLU A 131 -9.73 -25.06 -1.08
CA GLU A 131 -8.62 -25.10 -2.04
C GLU A 131 -8.19 -23.69 -2.48
N LEU A 132 -9.15 -22.77 -2.64
CA LEU A 132 -8.87 -21.38 -2.95
C LEU A 132 -8.11 -20.70 -1.81
N PHE A 133 -8.43 -21.03 -0.56
CA PHE A 133 -7.74 -20.50 0.61
C PHE A 133 -6.35 -21.11 0.81
N GLU A 134 -6.22 -22.44 0.81
CA GLU A 134 -4.97 -23.15 1.12
C GLU A 134 -4.00 -23.23 -0.08
N TYR A 135 -4.50 -23.36 -1.30
CA TYR A 135 -3.72 -23.52 -2.53
C TYR A 135 -4.14 -22.54 -3.64
N PRO A 136 -4.10 -21.22 -3.38
CA PRO A 136 -4.57 -20.22 -4.34
C PRO A 136 -3.84 -20.24 -5.67
N ASP A 137 -2.52 -20.43 -5.68
CA ASP A 137 -1.72 -20.43 -6.91
C ASP A 137 -2.20 -21.47 -7.92
N LYS A 138 -2.51 -22.69 -7.43
CA LYS A 138 -3.00 -23.77 -8.27
C LYS A 138 -4.44 -23.51 -8.71
N THR A 139 -5.30 -23.15 -7.76
CA THR A 139 -6.73 -22.91 -7.99
C THR A 139 -6.95 -21.76 -8.99
N LEU A 140 -6.26 -20.63 -8.81
CA LEU A 140 -6.34 -19.49 -9.72
C LEU A 140 -5.89 -19.84 -11.13
N ARG A 141 -4.78 -20.56 -11.28
CA ARG A 141 -4.28 -20.99 -12.60
C ARG A 141 -5.25 -21.95 -13.30
N LEU A 142 -5.92 -22.83 -12.56
CA LEU A 142 -6.95 -23.71 -13.12
C LEU A 142 -8.14 -22.90 -13.64
N LEU A 143 -8.62 -21.93 -12.86
CA LEU A 143 -9.72 -21.06 -13.27
C LEU A 143 -9.33 -20.19 -14.48
N GLU A 144 -8.12 -19.62 -14.48
CA GLU A 144 -7.59 -18.82 -15.59
C GLU A 144 -7.48 -19.65 -16.87
N TYR A 145 -6.98 -20.90 -16.76
CA TYR A 145 -6.92 -21.85 -17.87
C TYR A 145 -8.32 -22.14 -18.44
N CYS A 146 -9.32 -22.38 -17.59
CA CYS A 146 -10.68 -22.66 -18.04
C CYS A 146 -11.28 -21.49 -18.83
N LEU A 147 -11.07 -20.26 -18.36
CA LEU A 147 -11.51 -19.06 -19.07
C LEU A 147 -10.76 -18.89 -20.40
N HIS A 148 -9.45 -19.12 -20.39
CA HIS A 148 -8.60 -19.05 -21.59
C HIS A 148 -9.07 -20.03 -22.66
N GLU A 149 -9.32 -21.29 -22.30
CA GLU A 149 -9.75 -22.32 -23.22
C GLU A 149 -11.18 -22.09 -23.74
N THR A 150 -12.10 -21.68 -22.86
CA THR A 150 -13.53 -21.53 -23.20
C THR A 150 -13.77 -20.37 -24.16
N PHE A 151 -13.11 -19.23 -23.93
CA PHE A 151 -13.28 -18.02 -24.74
C PHE A 151 -12.19 -17.84 -25.81
N LYS A 152 -11.17 -18.70 -25.83
CA LYS A 152 -10.09 -18.73 -26.83
C LYS A 152 -9.34 -17.40 -26.99
N PHE A 153 -8.94 -16.82 -25.87
CA PHE A 153 -8.17 -15.58 -25.87
C PHE A 153 -6.75 -15.78 -26.46
N GLU A 154 -6.15 -14.73 -27.00
CA GLU A 154 -4.82 -14.82 -27.64
C GLU A 154 -3.66 -14.82 -26.62
N SER A 155 -3.89 -14.29 -25.43
CA SER A 155 -2.86 -14.09 -24.41
C SER A 155 -3.29 -14.58 -23.03
N LYS A 156 -2.32 -14.71 -22.12
CA LYS A 156 -2.57 -15.16 -20.75
C LYS A 156 -3.46 -14.16 -20.01
N ILE A 157 -4.52 -14.67 -19.41
CA ILE A 157 -5.46 -13.91 -18.59
C ILE A 157 -5.23 -14.12 -17.12
N LYS A 158 -5.50 -13.07 -16.34
CA LYS A 158 -5.53 -13.11 -14.88
C LYS A 158 -6.95 -13.00 -14.33
N ILE A 159 -7.26 -13.72 -13.27
CA ILE A 159 -8.55 -13.56 -12.57
C ILE A 159 -8.42 -12.53 -11.44
N ARG A 160 -9.47 -11.72 -11.27
CA ARG A 160 -9.63 -10.74 -10.18
C ARG A 160 -10.77 -11.21 -9.28
N ILE A 161 -10.44 -11.80 -8.14
CA ILE A 161 -11.40 -12.33 -7.18
C ILE A 161 -12.16 -11.18 -6.50
N LEU A 162 -13.50 -11.16 -6.57
CA LEU A 162 -14.34 -10.20 -5.84
C LEU A 162 -15.04 -10.89 -4.64
N ASN A 163 -15.36 -10.10 -3.62
CA ASN A 163 -16.17 -10.50 -2.46
C ASN A 163 -15.67 -11.74 -1.68
N HIS A 164 -14.37 -12.01 -1.69
CA HIS A 164 -13.79 -13.07 -0.89
C HIS A 164 -13.88 -12.77 0.62
N GLN A 165 -14.42 -13.72 1.38
CA GLN A 165 -14.57 -13.66 2.83
C GLN A 165 -13.86 -14.83 3.52
N PRO A 166 -13.45 -14.70 4.80
CA PRO A 166 -13.58 -13.52 5.67
C PRO A 166 -12.51 -12.45 5.42
N VAL A 167 -12.81 -11.21 5.81
CA VAL A 167 -11.81 -10.12 5.86
C VAL A 167 -10.97 -10.27 7.12
N ILE A 168 -9.67 -10.39 6.98
CA ILE A 168 -8.71 -10.61 8.07
C ILE A 168 -8.17 -9.25 8.54
N PRO A 169 -8.28 -8.93 9.86
CA PRO A 169 -7.62 -7.75 10.42
C PRO A 169 -6.10 -7.82 10.26
N LEU A 170 -5.45 -6.69 9.94
CA LEU A 170 -4.00 -6.66 9.75
C LEU A 170 -3.25 -7.07 11.02
N ALA A 171 -3.80 -6.81 12.21
CA ALA A 171 -3.26 -7.30 13.48
C ALA A 171 -3.15 -8.84 13.56
N ASN A 172 -4.01 -9.57 12.84
CA ASN A 172 -4.05 -11.04 12.85
C ASN A 172 -3.21 -11.67 11.73
N LEU A 173 -2.68 -10.88 10.80
CA LEU A 173 -1.85 -11.38 9.71
C LEU A 173 -0.49 -11.86 10.25
N LYS A 174 -0.32 -13.19 10.26
CA LYS A 174 0.85 -13.89 10.78
C LYS A 174 1.37 -14.90 9.76
N VAL A 175 2.48 -15.57 10.08
CA VAL A 175 3.17 -16.53 9.21
C VAL A 175 2.31 -17.74 8.81
N ASN A 176 1.30 -18.10 9.60
CA ASN A 176 0.35 -19.18 9.29
C ASN A 176 -0.48 -18.93 8.01
N TYR A 177 -0.55 -17.69 7.53
CA TYR A 177 -1.20 -17.34 6.28
C TYR A 177 -0.25 -17.38 5.07
N PHE A 178 1.02 -17.71 5.25
CA PHE A 178 1.97 -17.84 4.14
C PHE A 178 1.47 -18.80 3.06
N GLY A 179 1.48 -18.35 1.81
CA GLY A 179 0.98 -19.10 0.65
C GLY A 179 -0.54 -19.16 0.55
N LYS A 180 -1.29 -18.56 1.49
CA LYS A 180 -2.76 -18.61 1.53
C LYS A 180 -3.38 -17.33 0.96
N LEU A 181 -4.60 -17.46 0.46
CA LEU A 181 -5.38 -16.31 -0.01
C LEU A 181 -6.02 -15.59 1.18
N VAL A 182 -5.78 -14.29 1.28
CA VAL A 182 -6.37 -13.46 2.33
C VAL A 182 -7.04 -12.25 1.72
N THR A 183 -8.07 -11.74 2.38
CA THR A 183 -8.62 -10.42 2.09
C THR A 183 -8.37 -9.51 3.27
N ILE A 184 -7.67 -8.41 3.04
CA ILE A 184 -7.37 -7.41 4.06
C ILE A 184 -8.02 -6.09 3.66
N LYS A 185 -8.22 -5.22 4.65
CA LYS A 185 -8.76 -3.90 4.42
C LYS A 185 -7.97 -2.86 5.19
N GLY A 186 -7.64 -1.77 4.52
CA GLY A 186 -6.81 -0.74 5.10
C GLY A 186 -6.77 0.56 4.29
N THR A 187 -6.09 1.55 4.85
CA THR A 187 -5.83 2.83 4.20
C THR A 187 -4.45 2.81 3.56
N VAL A 188 -4.35 3.24 2.30
CA VAL A 188 -3.06 3.37 1.60
C VAL A 188 -2.30 4.56 2.18
N ILE A 189 -1.14 4.30 2.78
CA ILE A 189 -0.29 5.35 3.38
C ILE A 189 0.88 5.74 2.49
N ARG A 190 1.33 4.82 1.64
CA ARG A 190 2.47 5.04 0.74
C ARG A 190 2.26 4.33 -0.58
N VAL A 191 2.65 4.97 -1.66
CA VAL A 191 2.66 4.42 -3.02
C VAL A 191 4.03 4.67 -3.65
N GLY A 192 4.69 3.60 -4.07
CA GLY A 192 5.98 3.62 -4.74
C GLY A 192 5.88 4.03 -6.21
N SER A 193 7.04 4.20 -6.86
CA SER A 193 7.09 4.42 -8.30
C SER A 193 6.62 3.17 -9.05
N VAL A 194 6.18 3.38 -10.29
CA VAL A 194 5.89 2.28 -11.21
C VAL A 194 7.23 1.81 -11.79
N GLY A 195 7.50 0.52 -11.64
CA GLY A 195 8.65 -0.16 -12.23
C GLY A 195 8.21 -1.33 -13.11
N LEU A 196 9.19 -2.09 -13.57
CA LEU A 196 8.97 -3.33 -14.32
C LEU A 196 9.56 -4.50 -13.54
N ILE A 197 8.79 -5.60 -13.46
CA ILE A 197 9.27 -6.87 -12.94
C ILE A 197 9.40 -7.88 -14.09
N CYS A 198 10.51 -8.59 -14.16
CA CYS A 198 10.72 -9.65 -15.15
C CYS A 198 10.03 -10.92 -14.65
N THR A 199 9.06 -11.45 -15.41
CA THR A 199 8.36 -12.70 -15.07
C THR A 199 9.01 -13.93 -15.71
N SER A 200 9.59 -13.76 -16.89
CA SER A 200 10.43 -14.77 -17.55
C SER A 200 11.60 -14.08 -18.23
N MET A 201 12.76 -14.73 -18.26
CA MET A 201 13.97 -14.20 -18.88
C MET A 201 14.58 -15.22 -19.82
N ALA A 202 14.92 -14.79 -21.03
CA ALA A 202 15.67 -15.60 -21.97
C ALA A 202 17.16 -15.61 -21.62
N PHE A 203 17.77 -16.77 -21.79
CA PHE A 203 19.18 -17.00 -21.60
C PHE A 203 19.78 -17.65 -22.84
N GLU A 204 20.92 -17.14 -23.28
CA GLU A 204 21.72 -17.72 -24.35
C GLU A 204 22.84 -18.56 -23.74
N CYS A 205 22.97 -19.82 -24.18
CA CYS A 205 24.08 -20.66 -23.76
C CYS A 205 25.39 -20.24 -24.44
N SER A 206 26.44 -19.93 -23.67
CA SER A 206 27.74 -19.54 -24.25
C SER A 206 28.45 -20.68 -25.00
N SER A 207 28.05 -21.94 -24.80
CA SER A 207 28.68 -23.09 -25.46
C SER A 207 28.05 -23.45 -26.81
N CYS A 208 26.73 -23.29 -26.95
CA CYS A 208 25.99 -23.75 -28.14
C CYS A 208 25.07 -22.67 -28.75
N HIS A 209 25.04 -21.47 -28.17
CA HIS A 209 24.19 -20.34 -28.58
C HIS A 209 22.68 -20.63 -28.59
N ASN A 210 22.25 -21.78 -28.06
CA ASN A 210 20.84 -22.09 -27.96
C ASN A 210 20.17 -21.24 -26.88
N LEU A 211 18.96 -20.76 -27.20
CA LEU A 211 18.12 -19.99 -26.29
C LEU A 211 17.33 -20.93 -25.37
N GLN A 212 17.16 -20.51 -24.13
CA GLN A 212 16.21 -21.12 -23.20
C GLN A 212 15.64 -20.05 -22.27
N ALA A 213 14.33 -20.09 -22.04
CA ALA A 213 13.67 -19.11 -21.19
C ALA A 213 13.43 -19.69 -19.80
N VAL A 214 13.66 -18.90 -18.75
CA VAL A 214 13.52 -19.31 -17.36
C VAL A 214 12.54 -18.38 -16.65
N VAL A 215 11.55 -18.95 -15.99
CA VAL A 215 10.63 -18.19 -15.11
C VAL A 215 11.44 -17.55 -13.99
N GLN A 216 11.12 -16.30 -13.66
CA GLN A 216 11.76 -15.53 -12.60
C GLN A 216 10.75 -15.36 -11.45
N PRO A 217 10.67 -16.31 -10.49
CA PRO A 217 9.66 -16.25 -9.44
C PRO A 217 9.86 -14.98 -8.59
N GLN A 218 8.79 -14.20 -8.42
CA GLN A 218 8.83 -12.95 -7.64
C GLN A 218 9.91 -11.95 -8.12
N GLY A 219 10.27 -12.00 -9.41
CA GLY A 219 11.31 -11.13 -10.00
C GLY A 219 12.73 -11.44 -9.55
N VAL A 220 12.95 -12.55 -8.84
CA VAL A 220 14.28 -12.95 -8.39
C VAL A 220 15.07 -13.51 -9.56
N PHE A 221 16.21 -12.87 -9.86
CA PHE A 221 17.10 -13.30 -10.93
C PHE A 221 17.59 -14.74 -10.70
N THR A 222 17.13 -15.64 -11.55
CA THR A 222 17.40 -17.08 -11.51
C THR A 222 17.89 -17.50 -12.88
N ALA A 223 19.19 -17.80 -12.98
CA ALA A 223 19.81 -18.32 -14.19
C ALA A 223 19.63 -19.85 -14.26
N PRO A 224 19.59 -20.42 -15.47
CA PRO A 224 19.56 -21.87 -15.64
C PRO A 224 20.89 -22.51 -15.20
N ASN A 225 20.81 -23.74 -14.70
CA ASN A 225 21.99 -24.50 -14.26
C ASN A 225 22.65 -25.29 -15.40
N THR A 226 21.84 -25.78 -16.33
CA THR A 226 22.27 -26.63 -17.46
C THR A 226 21.55 -26.24 -18.73
N CYS A 227 22.21 -26.45 -19.87
CA CYS A 227 21.63 -26.16 -21.17
C CYS A 227 20.84 -27.36 -21.66
N GLN A 228 19.57 -27.18 -22.02
CA GLN A 228 18.72 -28.27 -22.51
C GLN A 228 19.14 -28.82 -23.87
N SER A 229 19.88 -28.05 -24.68
CA SER A 229 20.29 -28.46 -26.03
C SER A 229 21.60 -29.25 -26.03
N CYS A 230 22.63 -28.76 -25.34
CA CYS A 230 23.95 -29.39 -25.38
C CYS A 230 24.32 -30.18 -24.11
N ASN A 231 23.49 -30.15 -23.06
CA ASN A 231 23.68 -30.80 -21.75
C ASN A 231 25.02 -30.54 -21.02
N GLY A 232 25.95 -29.80 -21.62
CA GLY A 232 27.27 -29.45 -21.06
C GLY A 232 27.49 -27.95 -20.84
N GLY A 233 26.62 -27.09 -21.36
CA GLY A 233 26.70 -25.64 -21.17
C GLY A 233 26.27 -25.23 -19.76
N SER A 234 27.14 -24.52 -19.04
CA SER A 234 26.92 -24.02 -17.67
C SER A 234 27.01 -22.49 -17.54
N LYS A 235 27.41 -21.80 -18.61
CA LYS A 235 27.44 -20.34 -18.69
C LYS A 235 26.31 -19.84 -19.57
N PHE A 236 25.60 -18.84 -19.06
CA PHE A 236 24.41 -18.28 -19.68
C PHE A 236 24.46 -16.77 -19.64
N GLU A 237 24.18 -16.16 -20.78
CA GLU A 237 24.05 -14.71 -20.90
C GLU A 237 22.57 -14.33 -20.93
N PRO A 238 22.11 -13.40 -20.07
CA PRO A 238 20.73 -12.95 -20.07
C PRO A 238 20.46 -12.07 -21.29
N LEU A 239 19.39 -12.40 -22.04
CA LEU A 239 18.99 -11.66 -23.23
C LEU A 239 17.72 -10.84 -22.97
N GLN A 240 17.91 -9.57 -22.64
CA GLN A 240 16.81 -8.65 -22.34
C GLN A 240 15.95 -8.33 -23.57
N SER A 241 16.53 -8.34 -24.77
CA SER A 241 15.85 -8.04 -26.04
C SER A 241 15.05 -9.21 -26.63
N SER A 242 15.13 -10.40 -26.02
CA SER A 242 14.48 -11.59 -26.53
C SER A 242 12.95 -11.54 -26.36
N PRO A 243 12.15 -12.04 -27.32
CA PRO A 243 10.70 -12.13 -27.17
C PRO A 243 10.26 -13.09 -26.04
N PHE A 244 11.17 -13.92 -25.52
CA PHE A 244 10.90 -14.80 -24.38
C PHE A 244 11.20 -14.14 -23.02
N THR A 245 11.75 -12.93 -23.04
CA THR A 245 11.92 -12.10 -21.85
C THR A 245 10.67 -11.25 -21.64
N ASN A 246 9.79 -11.72 -20.75
CA ASN A 246 8.54 -11.04 -20.45
C ASN A 246 8.70 -10.19 -19.19
N THR A 247 8.27 -8.94 -19.31
CA THR A 247 8.20 -7.98 -18.21
C THR A 247 6.76 -7.53 -18.00
N THR A 248 6.42 -7.20 -16.77
CA THR A 248 5.11 -6.69 -16.40
C THR A 248 5.28 -5.48 -15.49
N ASP A 249 4.37 -4.50 -15.61
CA ASP A 249 4.33 -3.37 -14.69
C ASP A 249 4.21 -3.88 -13.25
N TRP A 250 4.97 -3.24 -12.35
CA TRP A 250 5.06 -3.58 -10.94
C TRP A 250 5.09 -2.32 -10.10
N GLN A 251 4.35 -2.33 -9.00
CA GLN A 251 4.30 -1.22 -8.07
C GLN A 251 4.09 -1.73 -6.65
N VAL A 252 4.73 -1.10 -5.69
CA VAL A 252 4.53 -1.39 -4.27
C VAL A 252 3.67 -0.29 -3.66
N ALA A 253 2.66 -0.69 -2.89
CA ALA A 253 1.95 0.22 -2.00
C ALA A 253 1.99 -0.32 -0.57
N LYS A 254 1.86 0.58 0.41
CA LYS A 254 1.81 0.23 1.82
C LYS A 254 0.44 0.55 2.36
N ILE A 255 -0.21 -0.45 2.94
CA ILE A 255 -1.53 -0.35 3.53
C ILE A 255 -1.39 -0.41 5.05
N GLN A 256 -2.13 0.48 5.73
CA GLN A 256 -2.23 0.54 7.18
C GLN A 256 -3.62 0.11 7.65
N GLU A 257 -3.67 -0.53 8.80
CA GLU A 257 -4.89 -0.94 9.47
C GLU A 257 -5.79 0.28 9.76
N ILE A 258 -7.09 0.13 9.50
CA ILE A 258 -8.07 1.15 9.91
C ILE A 258 -8.23 1.04 11.42
N GLN A 259 -7.91 2.11 12.14
CA GLN A 259 -8.06 2.14 13.59
C GLN A 259 -9.56 2.10 13.96
N SER A 260 -10.06 0.94 14.38
CA SER A 260 -11.35 0.84 15.07
C SER A 260 -11.17 1.20 16.55
N GLN A 261 -12.25 1.67 17.17
CA GLN A 261 -12.35 2.30 18.49
C GLN A 261 -11.83 1.50 19.72
N SER A 262 -11.20 0.33 19.54
CA SER A 262 -11.05 -0.65 20.61
C SER A 262 -9.71 -0.74 21.35
N LEU A 263 -8.61 -0.09 20.94
CA LEU A 263 -7.37 -0.13 21.74
C LEU A 263 -6.54 1.16 21.62
N SER A 264 -6.77 2.08 22.55
CA SER A 264 -5.90 3.24 22.79
C SER A 264 -4.48 2.78 23.16
N GLY A 265 -3.50 3.02 22.28
CA GLY A 265 -2.08 2.87 22.60
C GLY A 265 -1.29 1.80 21.83
N THR A 266 -1.91 1.01 20.94
CA THR A 266 -1.17 0.11 20.05
C THR A 266 -0.79 0.82 18.75
N ILE A 267 0.45 0.58 18.27
CA ILE A 267 0.89 1.11 16.98
C ILE A 267 0.13 0.36 15.88
N PRO A 268 -0.66 1.05 15.03
CA PRO A 268 -1.38 0.41 13.94
C PRO A 268 -0.44 -0.34 13.00
N ARG A 269 -0.81 -1.57 12.65
CA ARG A 269 0.01 -2.44 11.81
C ARG A 269 -0.10 -2.01 10.35
N SER A 270 0.97 -2.23 9.60
CA SER A 270 1.03 -1.95 8.17
C SER A 270 1.67 -3.10 7.42
N VAL A 271 1.22 -3.35 6.20
CA VAL A 271 1.75 -4.38 5.30
C VAL A 271 1.99 -3.79 3.91
N GLU A 272 3.00 -4.30 3.22
CA GLU A 272 3.24 -3.96 1.83
C GLU A 272 2.42 -4.88 0.92
N ILE A 273 1.84 -4.28 -0.12
CA ILE A 273 1.14 -4.96 -1.19
C ILE A 273 1.90 -4.74 -2.49
N GLU A 274 2.06 -5.80 -3.26
CA GLU A 274 2.65 -5.76 -4.59
C GLU A 274 1.55 -5.82 -5.64
N LEU A 275 1.55 -4.82 -6.52
CA LEU A 275 0.59 -4.65 -7.61
C LEU A 275 1.30 -4.98 -8.92
N GLN A 276 0.62 -5.76 -9.78
CA GLN A 276 1.17 -6.17 -11.07
C GLN A 276 0.14 -5.96 -12.19
N GLY A 277 0.63 -5.56 -13.37
CA GLY A 277 -0.19 -5.39 -14.57
C GLY A 277 -1.29 -4.34 -14.39
N ASP A 278 -2.54 -4.69 -14.69
CA ASP A 278 -3.72 -3.82 -14.61
C ASP A 278 -4.04 -3.29 -13.20
N LEU A 279 -3.44 -3.85 -12.14
CA LEU A 279 -3.60 -3.31 -10.78
C LEU A 279 -2.70 -2.10 -10.51
N VAL A 280 -1.66 -1.87 -11.32
CA VAL A 280 -0.72 -0.76 -11.14
C VAL A 280 -1.44 0.57 -11.37
N GLY A 281 -1.15 1.56 -10.52
CA GLY A 281 -1.79 2.88 -10.58
C GLY A 281 -3.22 2.94 -10.05
N THR A 282 -3.81 1.82 -9.62
CA THR A 282 -5.18 1.81 -9.07
C THR A 282 -5.25 2.31 -7.63
N ALA A 283 -4.15 2.19 -6.87
CA ALA A 283 -4.06 2.63 -5.48
C ALA A 283 -3.55 4.08 -5.38
N CYS A 284 -4.30 4.96 -4.72
CA CYS A 284 -3.85 6.31 -4.40
C CYS A 284 -3.61 6.48 -2.89
N PRO A 285 -2.61 7.29 -2.47
CA PRO A 285 -2.44 7.61 -1.06
C PRO A 285 -3.73 8.21 -0.46
N GLY A 286 -4.14 7.72 0.71
CA GLY A 286 -5.41 8.09 1.36
C GLY A 286 -6.62 7.25 0.96
N ASP A 287 -6.54 6.39 -0.05
CA ASP A 287 -7.64 5.49 -0.40
C ASP A 287 -7.85 4.41 0.66
N VAL A 288 -9.11 4.06 0.91
CA VAL A 288 -9.48 2.87 1.68
C VAL A 288 -9.78 1.73 0.72
N LEU A 289 -8.94 0.70 0.75
CA LEU A 289 -8.97 -0.43 -0.18
C LEU A 289 -9.26 -1.73 0.57
N SER A 290 -10.02 -2.62 -0.08
CA SER A 290 -10.02 -4.06 0.24
C SER A 290 -9.14 -4.76 -0.78
N VAL A 291 -8.13 -5.49 -0.31
CA VAL A 291 -7.15 -6.18 -1.14
C VAL A 291 -7.26 -7.66 -0.88
N THR A 292 -7.57 -8.42 -1.92
CA THR A 292 -7.49 -9.88 -1.90
C THR A 292 -6.17 -10.28 -2.54
N GLY A 293 -5.37 -11.08 -1.86
CA GLY A 293 -4.05 -11.44 -2.33
C GLY A 293 -3.43 -12.61 -1.59
N ILE A 294 -2.32 -13.10 -2.12
CA ILE A 294 -1.59 -14.24 -1.57
C ILE A 294 -0.50 -13.70 -0.65
N VAL A 295 -0.42 -14.23 0.58
CA VAL A 295 0.62 -13.79 1.51
C VAL A 295 1.95 -14.43 1.15
N GLN A 296 2.93 -13.60 0.87
CA GLN A 296 4.28 -13.99 0.50
C GLN A 296 5.30 -13.48 1.52
N VAL A 297 6.51 -14.02 1.43
CA VAL A 297 7.62 -13.67 2.31
C VAL A 297 8.84 -13.33 1.45
N ARG A 298 9.47 -12.19 1.75
CA ARG A 298 10.75 -11.81 1.15
C ARG A 298 11.82 -11.67 2.23
N GLY A 299 13.06 -12.02 1.90
CA GLY A 299 14.20 -11.82 2.79
C GLY A 299 14.78 -10.41 2.64
N GLU A 300 15.07 -9.75 3.76
CA GLU A 300 15.88 -8.53 3.75
C GLU A 300 17.36 -8.90 3.68
N SER A 301 18.00 -8.79 2.51
CA SER A 301 19.47 -8.81 2.44
C SER A 301 20.00 -7.39 2.64
N LYS A 302 20.29 -7.00 3.87
CA LYS A 302 21.14 -5.84 4.12
C LYS A 302 22.58 -6.23 3.77
N GLY A 303 23.07 -5.76 2.63
CA GLY A 303 24.45 -6.01 2.22
C GLY A 303 25.45 -5.41 3.22
N GLY A 304 26.43 -6.20 3.66
CA GLY A 304 27.49 -5.78 4.59
C GLY A 304 28.22 -6.95 5.26
N GLU A 305 29.40 -6.69 5.84
CA GLU A 305 30.21 -7.68 6.58
C GLU A 305 29.50 -8.25 7.83
N ASP A 306 28.52 -7.53 8.38
CA ASP A 306 27.64 -7.99 9.47
C ASP A 306 26.54 -8.98 9.01
N GLY A 307 26.43 -9.23 7.70
CA GLY A 307 25.42 -10.10 7.08
C GLY A 307 25.54 -11.59 7.40
N LYS A 308 26.58 -12.02 8.14
CA LYS A 308 26.72 -13.42 8.60
C LYS A 308 25.95 -13.72 9.89
N ARG A 309 25.57 -12.69 10.67
CA ARG A 309 24.87 -12.84 11.96
C ARG A 309 23.52 -12.13 12.03
N ALA A 310 23.19 -11.26 11.06
CA ALA A 310 21.82 -10.85 10.89
C ALA A 310 21.00 -12.11 10.58
N ALA A 311 20.19 -12.56 11.55
CA ALA A 311 19.15 -13.54 11.30
C ALA A 311 18.46 -13.14 9.98
N ARG A 312 18.21 -14.10 9.09
CA ARG A 312 17.52 -13.87 7.82
C ARG A 312 16.13 -13.30 8.15
N LEU A 313 16.04 -11.98 8.30
CA LEU A 313 14.80 -11.31 8.64
C LEU A 313 13.90 -11.43 7.42
N LEU A 314 12.75 -12.04 7.65
CA LEU A 314 11.74 -12.29 6.66
C LEU A 314 10.63 -11.26 6.87
N GLN A 315 10.31 -10.50 5.82
CA GLN A 315 9.21 -9.55 5.81
C GLN A 315 8.04 -10.17 5.06
N LEU A 316 6.86 -10.18 5.69
CA LEU A 316 5.60 -10.55 5.04
C LEU A 316 5.14 -9.41 4.13
N TYR A 317 4.69 -9.77 2.94
CA TYR A 317 4.01 -8.88 2.00
C TYR A 317 2.85 -9.64 1.33
N ILE A 318 1.97 -8.93 0.63
CA ILE A 318 0.84 -9.53 -0.06
C ILE A 318 0.99 -9.28 -1.55
N GLU A 319 1.01 -10.35 -2.34
CA GLU A 319 0.88 -10.27 -3.79
C GLU A 319 -0.61 -10.08 -4.13
N ALA A 320 -0.98 -8.92 -4.67
CA ALA A 320 -2.38 -8.57 -4.88
C ALA A 320 -2.97 -9.34 -6.07
N VAL A 321 -4.05 -10.08 -5.82
CA VAL A 321 -4.87 -10.73 -6.84
C VAL A 321 -5.99 -9.78 -7.28
N SER A 322 -6.57 -9.01 -6.38
CA SER A 322 -7.58 -8.00 -6.72
C SER A 322 -7.58 -6.85 -5.72
N ILE A 323 -8.03 -5.69 -6.19
CA ILE A 323 -8.18 -4.49 -5.38
C ILE A 323 -9.57 -3.92 -5.61
N HIS A 324 -10.25 -3.64 -4.50
CA HIS A 324 -11.56 -3.02 -4.49
C HIS A 324 -11.48 -1.70 -3.76
N SER A 325 -11.59 -0.62 -4.53
CA SER A 325 -11.64 0.72 -3.97
C SER A 325 -13.04 1.04 -3.46
N HIS A 326 -13.12 1.50 -2.22
CA HIS A 326 -14.38 1.92 -1.62
C HIS A 326 -14.64 3.43 -1.81
N ARG A 327 -14.11 4.04 -2.88
CA ARG A 327 -14.17 5.51 -3.18
C ARG A 327 -15.56 6.15 -3.06
N ASN A 328 -16.63 5.35 -3.23
CA ASN A 328 -18.02 5.79 -3.20
C ASN A 328 -18.82 5.40 -1.95
N LEU A 329 -18.24 4.64 -0.99
CA LEU A 329 -18.92 4.40 0.28
C LEU A 329 -18.46 5.45 1.31
N SER A 330 -19.43 6.17 1.88
CA SER A 330 -19.22 7.16 2.94
C SER A 330 -18.51 6.58 4.17
N ASN A 331 -18.57 5.26 4.38
CA ASN A 331 -17.64 4.55 5.23
C ASN A 331 -17.71 3.03 4.98
N PRO A 332 -16.64 2.33 4.57
CA PRO A 332 -16.74 0.90 4.35
C PRO A 332 -16.74 0.09 5.66
N THR A 333 -16.40 0.67 6.82
CA THR A 333 -16.31 -0.02 8.13
C THR A 333 -17.60 0.02 8.95
N LEU A 334 -18.56 0.87 8.60
CA LEU A 334 -19.84 0.99 9.30
C LEU A 334 -20.92 0.26 8.50
N SER A 335 -21.18 -1.00 8.85
CA SER A 335 -22.39 -1.70 8.45
C SER A 335 -23.44 -1.50 9.54
N PHE A 336 -24.55 -0.84 9.21
CA PHE A 336 -25.66 -0.67 10.14
C PHE A 336 -26.53 -1.93 10.20
N THR A 337 -26.73 -2.44 11.40
CA THR A 337 -27.71 -3.51 11.67
C THR A 337 -29.12 -2.93 11.77
N LEU A 338 -30.15 -3.78 11.67
CA LEU A 338 -31.53 -3.36 11.90
C LEU A 338 -31.74 -2.71 13.28
N LYS A 339 -30.99 -3.17 14.31
CA LYS A 339 -31.04 -2.57 15.65
C LYS A 339 -30.50 -1.14 15.66
N ASP A 340 -29.42 -0.89 14.91
CA ASP A 340 -28.86 0.46 14.80
C ASP A 340 -29.84 1.40 14.11
N TYR A 341 -30.54 0.94 13.08
CA TYR A 341 -31.59 1.73 12.42
C TYR A 341 -32.74 2.08 13.36
N TYR A 342 -33.22 1.15 14.19
CA TYR A 342 -34.24 1.46 15.20
C TYR A 342 -33.73 2.49 16.23
N ALA A 343 -32.50 2.33 16.72
CA ALA A 343 -31.89 3.30 17.65
C ALA A 343 -31.76 4.70 17.01
N ILE A 344 -31.38 4.78 15.73
CA ILE A 344 -31.32 6.06 14.99
C ILE A 344 -32.71 6.68 14.88
N GLN A 345 -33.75 5.88 14.58
CA GLN A 345 -35.13 6.37 14.53
C GLN A 345 -35.61 6.91 15.87
N GLU A 346 -35.29 6.22 16.97
CA GLU A 346 -35.61 6.70 18.32
C GLU A 346 -34.92 8.02 18.65
N ILE A 347 -33.62 8.16 18.33
CA ILE A 347 -32.87 9.42 18.52
C ILE A 347 -33.48 10.53 17.67
N HIS A 348 -33.82 10.24 16.41
CA HIS A 348 -34.45 11.21 15.51
C HIS A 348 -35.85 11.67 15.99
N ALA A 349 -36.59 10.80 16.67
CA ALA A 349 -37.91 11.13 17.22
C ALA A 349 -37.86 12.01 18.49
N SER A 350 -36.69 12.21 19.09
CA SER A 350 -36.54 13.07 20.26
C SER A 350 -36.69 14.57 19.91
N GLU A 351 -37.27 15.37 20.83
CA GLU A 351 -37.58 16.78 20.57
C GLU A 351 -36.33 17.65 20.34
N ASP A 352 -35.23 17.36 21.05
CA ASP A 352 -33.99 18.15 21.04
C ASP A 352 -32.76 17.33 20.61
N VAL A 353 -32.81 16.73 19.40
CA VAL A 353 -31.75 15.88 18.85
C VAL A 353 -30.38 16.58 18.88
N PHE A 354 -30.31 17.85 18.49
CA PHE A 354 -29.05 18.58 18.42
C PHE A 354 -28.40 18.74 19.80
N ARG A 355 -29.20 19.10 20.81
CA ARG A 355 -28.73 19.20 22.20
C ARG A 355 -28.20 17.86 22.70
N LEU A 356 -28.90 16.76 22.39
CA LEU A 356 -28.46 15.40 22.72
C LEU A 356 -27.10 15.07 22.10
N LEU A 357 -26.91 15.36 20.81
CA LEU A 357 -25.63 15.16 20.13
C LEU A 357 -24.50 15.99 20.75
N VAL A 358 -24.78 17.26 21.08
CA VAL A 358 -23.79 18.15 21.71
C VAL A 358 -23.36 17.66 23.08
N HIS A 359 -24.29 17.17 23.90
CA HIS A 359 -23.96 16.58 25.21
C HIS A 359 -23.27 15.22 25.11
N SER A 360 -23.49 14.48 24.02
CA SER A 360 -22.79 13.22 23.76
C SER A 360 -21.31 13.40 23.40
N LEU A 361 -20.93 14.57 22.85
CA LEU A 361 -19.55 14.86 22.51
C LEU A 361 -18.71 15.15 23.78
N CYS A 362 -17.79 14.23 24.10
CA CYS A 362 -16.88 14.34 25.24
C CYS A 362 -17.62 14.66 26.56
N PRO A 363 -18.40 13.70 27.11
CA PRO A 363 -19.21 13.93 28.32
C PRO A 363 -18.36 14.20 29.56
N THR A 364 -17.07 13.88 29.53
CA THR A 364 -16.11 14.12 30.61
C THR A 364 -15.84 15.61 30.86
N ILE A 365 -16.06 16.48 29.86
CA ILE A 365 -15.87 17.93 29.98
C ILE A 365 -17.24 18.58 30.21
N PHE A 366 -17.41 19.19 31.39
CA PHE A 366 -18.61 19.93 31.74
C PHE A 366 -18.68 21.28 31.01
N GLY A 367 -19.88 21.68 30.58
CA GLY A 367 -20.11 22.97 29.91
C GLY A 367 -19.56 23.04 28.48
N HIS A 368 -19.17 24.25 28.06
CA HIS A 368 -18.68 24.56 26.71
C HIS A 368 -19.63 24.11 25.57
N GLU A 369 -20.93 24.15 25.81
CA GLU A 369 -21.96 23.67 24.86
C GLU A 369 -21.83 24.31 23.48
N ALA A 370 -21.54 25.63 23.42
CA ALA A 370 -21.32 26.33 22.15
C ALA A 370 -20.09 25.81 21.38
N VAL A 371 -19.00 25.47 22.07
CA VAL A 371 -17.79 24.92 21.44
C VAL A 371 -18.06 23.50 20.94
N LYS A 372 -18.72 22.68 21.77
CA LYS A 372 -19.13 21.32 21.40
C LYS A 372 -20.09 21.32 20.21
N ALA A 373 -21.05 22.27 20.17
CA ALA A 373 -21.94 22.49 19.04
C ALA A 373 -21.18 22.81 17.75
N GLY A 374 -20.19 23.72 17.81
CA GLY A 374 -19.32 24.03 16.68
C GLY A 374 -18.56 22.81 16.17
N LEU A 375 -17.99 22.01 17.08
CA LEU A 375 -17.30 20.77 16.73
C LEU A 375 -18.24 19.73 16.09
N ILE A 376 -19.44 19.51 16.65
CA ILE A 376 -20.46 18.62 16.07
C ILE A 376 -20.83 19.05 14.64
N LEU A 377 -21.06 20.35 14.40
CA LEU A 377 -21.36 20.86 13.06
C LEU A 377 -20.19 20.62 12.08
N GLY A 378 -18.95 20.73 12.57
CA GLY A 378 -17.76 20.35 11.80
C GLY A 378 -17.67 18.85 11.49
N LEU A 379 -18.05 17.99 12.44
CA LEU A 379 -18.07 16.53 12.28
C LEU A 379 -19.15 16.05 11.30
N ILE A 380 -20.34 16.64 11.36
CA ILE A 380 -21.45 16.33 10.44
C ILE A 380 -21.12 16.82 9.02
N GLY A 381 -20.44 17.97 8.92
CA GLY A 381 -20.07 18.56 7.63
C GLY A 381 -21.24 19.31 6.98
N GLY A 382 -21.02 19.74 5.75
CA GLY A 382 -22.04 20.44 4.95
C GLY A 382 -22.50 19.60 3.76
N THR A 383 -23.70 19.87 3.26
CA THR A 383 -24.20 19.22 2.05
C THR A 383 -23.39 19.66 0.83
N GLU A 384 -22.78 18.71 0.12
CA GLU A 384 -22.06 19.01 -1.12
C GLU A 384 -23.06 19.23 -2.26
N LEU A 385 -22.93 20.36 -2.95
CA LEU A 385 -23.61 20.64 -4.22
C LEU A 385 -22.60 20.38 -5.34
N GLU A 386 -23.02 19.70 -6.42
CA GLU A 386 -22.15 19.49 -7.58
C GLU A 386 -21.71 20.84 -8.16
N ASN A 387 -20.39 21.05 -8.28
CA ASN A 387 -19.77 22.33 -8.66
C ASN A 387 -20.11 23.54 -7.75
N GLY A 388 -20.61 23.28 -6.55
CA GLY A 388 -20.90 24.30 -5.55
C GLY A 388 -19.66 24.76 -4.76
N PRO A 389 -19.79 25.88 -4.03
CA PRO A 389 -18.75 26.35 -3.12
C PRO A 389 -18.48 25.34 -1.99
N ARG A 390 -17.36 25.53 -1.27
CA ARG A 390 -16.98 24.70 -0.12
C ARG A 390 -18.12 24.60 0.91
N SER A 391 -18.69 23.42 1.05
CA SER A 391 -19.75 23.06 2.00
C SER A 391 -19.28 22.80 3.44
N ASN A 392 -18.16 22.09 3.62
CA ASN A 392 -17.69 21.67 4.94
C ASN A 392 -17.15 22.85 5.76
N PRO A 393 -17.65 23.14 6.96
CA PRO A 393 -17.11 24.22 7.80
C PRO A 393 -15.79 23.81 8.45
N HIS A 394 -14.86 24.75 8.61
CA HIS A 394 -13.66 24.57 9.44
C HIS A 394 -13.86 25.30 10.77
N VAL A 395 -13.35 24.73 11.86
CA VAL A 395 -13.59 25.25 13.22
C VAL A 395 -12.24 25.54 13.88
N LEU A 396 -12.08 26.74 14.43
CA LEU A 396 -10.92 27.12 15.23
C LEU A 396 -11.36 27.43 16.67
N VAL A 397 -10.83 26.68 17.63
CA VAL A 397 -11.05 26.88 19.06
C VAL A 397 -9.85 27.59 19.65
N VAL A 398 -10.00 28.88 19.94
CA VAL A 398 -8.98 29.68 20.63
C VAL A 398 -9.38 29.86 22.09
N GLY A 399 -8.47 29.59 23.00
CA GLY A 399 -8.71 29.84 24.42
C GLY A 399 -7.45 29.65 25.25
N ASP A 400 -7.57 29.90 26.54
CA ASP A 400 -6.47 29.75 27.49
C ASP A 400 -6.03 28.26 27.60
N PRO A 401 -4.76 27.99 27.93
CA PRO A 401 -4.28 26.64 28.19
C PRO A 401 -5.03 26.04 29.39
N GLY A 402 -5.23 24.72 29.39
CA GLY A 402 -5.90 24.01 30.47
C GLY A 402 -7.44 23.93 30.38
N LEU A 403 -8.06 24.50 29.35
CA LEU A 403 -9.53 24.44 29.13
C LEU A 403 -10.03 23.15 28.45
N GLY A 404 -9.23 22.08 28.42
CA GLY A 404 -9.63 20.80 27.80
C GLY A 404 -9.75 20.81 26.26
N LYS A 405 -9.20 21.83 25.56
CA LYS A 405 -9.27 21.96 24.08
C LYS A 405 -8.73 20.72 23.35
N SER A 406 -7.54 20.26 23.73
CA SER A 406 -6.90 19.07 23.15
C SER A 406 -7.76 17.82 23.33
N GLN A 407 -8.39 17.66 24.50
CA GLN A 407 -9.25 16.52 24.79
C GLN A 407 -10.57 16.58 23.99
N LEU A 408 -11.14 17.77 23.78
CA LEU A 408 -12.29 17.96 22.88
C LEU A 408 -11.94 17.60 21.44
N LEU A 409 -10.79 18.04 20.93
CA LEU A 409 -10.32 17.69 19.58
C LEU A 409 -10.05 16.19 19.43
N GLN A 410 -9.43 15.56 20.43
CA GLN A 410 -9.17 14.13 20.42
C GLN A 410 -10.49 13.35 20.42
N ALA A 411 -11.48 13.76 21.22
CA ALA A 411 -12.82 13.17 21.20
C ALA A 411 -13.51 13.33 19.84
N ALA A 412 -13.38 14.49 19.20
CA ALA A 412 -13.90 14.73 17.86
C ALA A 412 -13.22 13.83 16.81
N ALA A 413 -11.90 13.68 16.86
CA ALA A 413 -11.17 12.77 15.98
C ALA A 413 -11.63 11.31 16.16
N HIS A 414 -11.84 10.85 17.39
CA HIS A 414 -12.32 9.48 17.65
C HIS A 414 -13.79 9.25 17.25
N ALA A 415 -14.62 10.29 17.31
CA ALA A 415 -16.01 10.22 16.87
C ALA A 415 -16.14 10.18 15.34
N ALA A 416 -15.17 10.76 14.61
CA ALA A 416 -15.20 10.83 13.17
C ALA A 416 -14.91 9.46 12.50
N PRO A 417 -15.69 9.08 11.47
CA PRO A 417 -15.39 7.99 10.52
C PRO A 417 -13.93 7.85 10.09
N ARG A 418 -13.32 9.00 9.78
CA ARG A 418 -11.94 9.15 9.30
C ARG A 418 -11.30 10.33 10.04
N GLY A 419 -11.11 10.16 11.35
CA GLY A 419 -10.47 11.16 12.18
C GLY A 419 -8.96 10.97 12.28
N VAL A 420 -8.21 12.04 11.98
CA VAL A 420 -6.76 12.09 12.20
C VAL A 420 -6.45 13.19 13.20
N TYR A 421 -5.70 12.88 14.24
CA TYR A 421 -5.24 13.85 15.24
C TYR A 421 -3.75 14.14 15.06
N VAL A 422 -3.39 15.42 15.01
CA VAL A 422 -2.02 15.90 14.85
C VAL A 422 -1.76 17.02 15.85
N CYS A 423 -0.56 17.04 16.43
CA CYS A 423 -0.08 18.17 17.23
C CYS A 423 0.80 19.08 16.34
N GLY A 424 0.48 20.38 16.30
CA GLY A 424 1.19 21.38 15.51
C GLY A 424 2.67 21.51 15.86
N ALA A 425 3.06 21.23 17.10
CA ALA A 425 4.46 21.23 17.52
C ALA A 425 5.28 20.06 16.95
N SER A 426 4.63 18.91 16.66
CA SER A 426 5.29 17.73 16.09
C SER A 426 5.00 17.53 14.60
N ALA A 427 4.11 18.34 14.02
CA ALA A 427 3.75 18.29 12.62
C ALA A 427 4.83 18.90 11.73
N SER A 428 5.41 18.09 10.85
CA SER A 428 6.20 18.59 9.73
C SER A 428 5.29 18.87 8.52
N ALA A 429 5.73 19.73 7.59
CA ALA A 429 5.04 19.93 6.31
C ALA A 429 4.66 18.59 5.64
N GLY A 430 5.61 17.65 5.54
CA GLY A 430 5.37 16.36 4.92
C GLY A 430 4.42 15.45 5.71
N GLY A 431 4.49 15.52 7.05
CA GLY A 431 3.57 14.77 7.92
C GLY A 431 2.14 15.32 7.92
N LEU A 432 1.95 16.62 7.64
CA LEU A 432 0.63 17.23 7.49
C LEU A 432 0.06 17.03 6.08
N THR A 433 0.90 17.18 5.05
CA THR A 433 0.50 17.12 3.64
C THR A 433 0.93 15.82 2.98
N VAL A 434 2.08 15.82 2.33
CA VAL A 434 2.63 14.67 1.58
C VAL A 434 4.14 14.74 1.69
N ALA A 435 4.77 13.60 1.96
CA ALA A 435 6.21 13.46 1.93
C ALA A 435 6.65 12.60 0.73
N LEU A 436 7.88 12.85 0.27
CA LEU A 436 8.55 11.98 -0.69
C LEU A 436 9.61 11.17 0.04
N GLY A 437 9.47 9.85 0.02
CA GLY A 437 10.44 8.92 0.58
C GLY A 437 11.24 8.24 -0.53
N ARG A 438 12.56 8.13 -0.39
CA ARG A 438 13.39 7.43 -1.38
C ARG A 438 13.27 5.91 -1.20
N GLU A 439 13.14 5.17 -2.29
CA GLU A 439 13.14 3.71 -2.32
C GLU A 439 14.53 3.15 -2.56
N ALA A 440 14.70 1.85 -2.29
CA ALA A 440 15.98 1.16 -2.48
C ALA A 440 16.47 1.21 -3.95
N GLY A 441 15.53 1.34 -4.91
CA GLY A 441 15.83 1.55 -6.33
C GLY A 441 16.24 2.97 -6.71
N GLY A 442 16.26 3.90 -5.76
CA GLY A 442 16.63 5.30 -6.00
C GLY A 442 15.48 6.22 -6.35
N ASP A 443 14.32 5.67 -6.73
CA ASP A 443 13.09 6.40 -7.03
C ASP A 443 12.40 6.99 -5.79
N PHE A 444 11.45 7.88 -6.01
CA PHE A 444 10.64 8.50 -4.97
C PHE A 444 9.28 7.84 -4.85
N ALA A 445 8.90 7.50 -3.62
CA ALA A 445 7.56 7.11 -3.23
C ALA A 445 6.82 8.28 -2.59
N LEU A 446 5.52 8.35 -2.83
CA LEU A 446 4.61 9.30 -2.21
C LEU A 446 4.08 8.72 -0.90
N GLU A 447 4.24 9.46 0.19
CA GLU A 447 3.72 9.13 1.51
C GLU A 447 2.68 10.17 1.93
N ALA A 448 1.46 9.72 2.21
CA ALA A 448 0.36 10.58 2.61
C ALA A 448 0.53 11.08 4.04
N GLY A 449 0.42 12.39 4.22
CA GLY A 449 0.29 13.04 5.52
C GLY A 449 -1.16 13.12 5.99
N ALA A 450 -1.34 13.72 7.15
CA ALA A 450 -2.59 13.71 7.90
C ALA A 450 -3.81 14.24 7.12
N LEU A 451 -3.67 15.32 6.33
CA LEU A 451 -4.79 15.91 5.59
C LEU A 451 -5.28 15.00 4.46
N VAL A 452 -4.36 14.30 3.79
CA VAL A 452 -4.69 13.34 2.72
C VAL A 452 -5.30 12.07 3.31
N LEU A 453 -4.78 11.59 4.44
CA LEU A 453 -5.34 10.44 5.14
C LEU A 453 -6.76 10.72 5.69
N ALA A 454 -7.05 11.97 6.04
CA ALA A 454 -8.35 12.44 6.52
C ALA A 454 -9.31 12.87 5.38
N ASP A 455 -9.03 12.58 4.10
CA ASP A 455 -9.92 12.96 2.98
C ASP A 455 -11.37 12.47 3.21
N LYS A 456 -12.36 13.33 2.94
CA LYS A 456 -13.79 13.12 3.29
C LYS A 456 -14.03 12.80 4.78
N GLY A 457 -13.13 13.22 5.66
CA GLY A 457 -13.16 13.00 7.10
C GLY A 457 -12.81 14.26 7.87
N VAL A 458 -12.15 14.10 9.00
CA VAL A 458 -11.83 15.19 9.93
C VAL A 458 -10.35 15.14 10.30
N CYS A 459 -9.67 16.28 10.17
CA CYS A 459 -8.30 16.46 10.60
C CYS A 459 -8.28 17.42 11.80
N CYS A 460 -7.99 16.87 12.98
CA CYS A 460 -7.84 17.64 14.21
C CYS A 460 -6.39 18.10 14.38
N ILE A 461 -6.18 19.42 14.48
CA ILE A 461 -4.85 20.04 14.65
C ILE A 461 -4.82 20.76 15.99
N ASP A 462 -4.09 20.21 16.96
CA ASP A 462 -3.84 20.88 18.24
C ASP A 462 -2.62 21.80 18.15
N GLU A 463 -2.53 22.79 19.03
CA GLU A 463 -1.43 23.76 19.09
C GLU A 463 -1.12 24.41 17.72
N LEU A 464 -2.16 24.82 16.98
CA LEU A 464 -2.00 25.45 15.68
C LEU A 464 -1.10 26.70 15.74
N ASP A 465 -1.09 27.41 16.88
CA ASP A 465 -0.21 28.57 17.12
C ASP A 465 1.29 28.23 17.06
N LYS A 466 1.67 26.97 17.25
CA LYS A 466 3.06 26.50 17.18
C LYS A 466 3.50 26.13 15.76
N MET A 467 2.58 26.12 14.80
CA MET A 467 2.82 25.64 13.44
C MET A 467 3.17 26.76 12.44
N THR A 468 4.18 27.56 12.73
CA THR A 468 4.44 28.83 11.99
C THR A 468 4.93 28.67 10.54
N SER A 469 5.58 27.55 10.21
CA SER A 469 6.24 27.35 8.90
C SER A 469 5.37 26.72 7.81
N HIS A 470 4.17 26.25 8.14
CA HIS A 470 3.41 25.32 7.27
C HIS A 470 1.98 25.78 6.97
N HIS A 471 1.64 27.04 7.27
CA HIS A 471 0.31 27.60 7.04
C HIS A 471 -0.09 27.65 5.56
N SER A 472 0.84 27.90 4.63
CA SER A 472 0.53 27.99 3.19
C SER A 472 -0.07 26.69 2.65
N SER A 473 0.51 25.56 3.02
CA SER A 473 0.03 24.23 2.63
C SER A 473 -1.32 23.89 3.28
N LEU A 474 -1.57 24.37 4.50
CA LEU A 474 -2.87 24.22 5.14
C LEU A 474 -3.95 25.06 4.44
N LEU A 475 -3.63 26.30 4.05
CA LEU A 475 -4.56 27.19 3.34
C LEU A 475 -4.96 26.63 1.97
N GLU A 476 -4.00 26.03 1.25
CA GLU A 476 -4.28 25.33 -0.01
C GLU A 476 -5.29 24.20 0.20
N ALA A 477 -5.04 23.33 1.19
CA ALA A 477 -5.93 22.21 1.48
C ALA A 477 -7.32 22.68 1.95
N MET A 478 -7.41 23.70 2.80
CA MET A 478 -8.68 24.21 3.33
C MET A 478 -9.57 24.83 2.24
N GLU A 479 -8.97 25.61 1.33
CA GLU A 479 -9.74 26.34 0.32
C GLU A 479 -9.95 25.50 -0.96
N GLN A 480 -8.87 24.93 -1.49
CA GLN A 480 -8.91 24.20 -2.77
C GLN A 480 -9.27 22.72 -2.62
N ARG A 481 -9.35 22.20 -1.37
CA ARG A 481 -9.66 20.81 -1.03
C ARG A 481 -8.71 19.79 -1.66
N ARG A 482 -7.48 20.22 -1.92
CA ARG A 482 -6.43 19.43 -2.57
C ARG A 482 -5.06 19.86 -2.06
N VAL A 483 -4.08 18.99 -2.22
CA VAL A 483 -2.66 19.26 -1.96
C VAL A 483 -1.89 19.02 -3.25
N SER A 484 -1.19 20.03 -3.74
CA SER A 484 -0.27 19.92 -4.86
C SER A 484 1.15 19.59 -4.38
N VAL A 485 1.79 18.65 -5.06
CA VAL A 485 3.16 18.23 -4.78
C VAL A 485 3.96 18.34 -6.07
N ALA A 486 5.02 19.14 -6.04
CA ALA A 486 5.97 19.30 -7.14
C ALA A 486 7.40 19.20 -6.59
N LYS A 487 7.89 17.98 -6.37
CA LYS A 487 9.20 17.73 -5.77
C LYS A 487 9.81 16.42 -6.28
N GLY A 488 11.13 16.35 -6.37
CA GLY A 488 11.83 15.12 -6.77
C GLY A 488 11.45 14.60 -8.16
N GLY A 489 11.04 15.49 -9.08
CA GLY A 489 10.55 15.12 -10.41
C GLY A 489 9.09 14.63 -10.45
N VAL A 490 8.43 14.48 -9.29
CA VAL A 490 7.02 14.11 -9.19
C VAL A 490 6.16 15.35 -9.11
N VAL A 491 5.20 15.46 -10.03
CA VAL A 491 4.17 16.50 -10.03
C VAL A 491 2.80 15.82 -9.94
N CYS A 492 2.09 15.98 -8.83
CA CYS A 492 0.76 15.41 -8.64
C CYS A 492 -0.13 16.31 -7.76
N SER A 493 -1.44 16.09 -7.84
CA SER A 493 -2.41 16.71 -6.94
C SER A 493 -3.23 15.62 -6.26
N LEU A 494 -3.27 15.64 -4.94
CA LEU A 494 -3.98 14.67 -4.12
C LEU A 494 -5.20 15.34 -3.48
N ALA A 495 -6.32 14.62 -3.42
CA ALA A 495 -7.53 15.12 -2.77
C ALA A 495 -7.32 15.22 -1.24
N ALA A 496 -7.79 16.32 -0.66
CA ALA A 496 -7.70 16.60 0.77
C ALA A 496 -8.97 17.34 1.23
N ARG A 497 -10.13 16.70 1.09
CA ARG A 497 -11.46 17.27 1.43
C ARG A 497 -11.78 17.16 2.92
N ALA A 498 -10.78 17.12 3.78
CA ALA A 498 -10.95 16.96 5.22
C ALA A 498 -11.51 18.24 5.86
N THR A 499 -12.42 18.09 6.82
CA THR A 499 -12.77 19.19 7.73
C THR A 499 -11.64 19.40 8.73
N VAL A 500 -11.02 20.59 8.74
CA VAL A 500 -10.04 20.97 9.75
C VAL A 500 -10.75 21.46 11.02
N LEU A 501 -10.47 20.79 12.13
CA LEU A 501 -10.83 21.22 13.49
C LEU A 501 -9.54 21.58 14.23
N ALA A 502 -9.33 22.85 14.52
CA ALA A 502 -8.08 23.33 15.09
C ALA A 502 -8.26 23.90 16.51
N ALA A 503 -7.23 23.76 17.33
CA ALA A 503 -7.13 24.45 18.61
C ALA A 503 -5.83 25.26 18.65
N ALA A 504 -5.92 26.45 19.23
CA ALA A 504 -4.78 27.34 19.39
C ALA A 504 -4.79 28.04 20.75
N ASN A 505 -3.61 28.41 21.21
CA ASN A 505 -3.45 29.28 22.37
C ASN A 505 -3.19 30.73 21.91
N PRO A 506 -3.68 31.73 22.66
CA PRO A 506 -3.32 33.13 22.41
C PRO A 506 -1.83 33.36 22.64
N ALA A 507 -1.24 34.34 21.94
CA ALA A 507 0.21 34.59 21.92
C ALA A 507 0.85 34.76 23.31
N HIS A 508 0.12 35.32 24.28
CA HIS A 508 0.61 35.54 25.65
C HIS A 508 0.12 34.50 26.66
N GLY A 509 -0.45 33.39 26.20
CA GLY A 509 -0.95 32.31 27.05
C GLY A 509 -2.26 32.65 27.78
N SER A 510 -2.68 33.91 27.84
CA SER A 510 -4.01 34.31 28.30
C SER A 510 -4.70 35.21 27.29
N TYR A 511 -6.02 35.07 27.20
CA TYR A 511 -6.84 35.87 26.31
C TYR A 511 -7.00 37.29 26.88
N ASN A 512 -6.43 38.28 26.19
CA ASN A 512 -6.59 39.67 26.60
C ASN A 512 -7.95 40.23 26.13
N ARG A 513 -8.86 40.44 27.09
CA ARG A 513 -10.19 41.01 26.83
C ARG A 513 -10.14 42.49 26.42
N GLU A 514 -9.07 43.21 26.75
CA GLU A 514 -8.93 44.65 26.45
C GLU A 514 -8.61 44.89 24.97
N TRP A 515 -7.89 43.98 24.32
CA TRP A 515 -7.56 44.11 22.89
C TRP A 515 -8.80 44.09 21.99
N MET A 516 -9.87 43.42 22.43
CA MET A 516 -11.16 43.43 21.73
C MET A 516 -11.86 44.79 21.78
N ARG A 517 -11.58 45.64 22.79
CA ARG A 517 -12.13 47.01 22.85
C ARG A 517 -11.51 47.93 21.80
N CYS A 518 -10.23 47.73 21.43
CA CYS A 518 -9.62 48.46 20.32
C CYS A 518 -10.19 48.07 18.95
N CYS A 519 -10.44 46.78 18.71
CA CYS A 519 -11.02 46.33 17.44
C CYS A 519 -12.50 46.72 17.27
N ARG A 520 -13.25 46.96 18.35
CA ARG A 520 -14.61 47.51 18.26
C ARG A 520 -14.67 48.98 17.87
N ASN A 521 -13.57 49.73 18.02
CA ASN A 521 -13.48 51.14 17.64
C ASN A 521 -12.87 51.36 16.24
N THR A 522 -12.70 50.30 15.45
CA THR A 522 -12.16 50.35 14.08
C THR A 522 -13.14 49.83 13.03
N TYR A 523 -14.45 49.94 13.30
CA TYR A 523 -15.51 49.88 12.30
C TYR A 523 -16.34 51.16 12.32
#